data_AF-U2E8K8-F1
#
_entry.id   AF-U2E8K8-F1
#
_cell.length_a   1.000
_cell.length_b   1.000
_cell.length_c   1.000
_cell.angle_alpha   90.00
_cell.angle_beta   90.00
_cell.angle_gamma   90.00
#
_symmetry.space_group_name_H-M   'P 1'
#
loop_
_entity.id
_entity.type
_entity.pdbx_description
1 polymer ?
#
loop_
_entity_poly.entity_id
_entity_poly.type
_entity_poly.pdbx_seq_one_letter_code
_entity_poly.pdbx_strand_id
1 'polypeptide(L)'
;MRQNKFKKIEKEKRKLAFEKAHEIRKFEIGLYWKRATYFWAFIASAFVAYIAVISSKNEAFEDKDNYAFIITCIGLIFSFSWYLVNRASKHWQTNWEKIIDDLEDEFTGNLMKRHIKNNNKWYELTYRIDSPYQELIRL
;
A
#
# COMPACT_ATOMS: atom_id res chain seq x y z
N MET A 1 -26.16 -38.23 -0.13
CA MET A 1 -26.85 -36.94 -0.42
C MET A 1 -26.41 -35.78 0.47
N ARG A 2 -26.39 -35.93 1.81
CA ARG A 2 -26.07 -34.81 2.73
C ARG A 2 -24.63 -34.26 2.59
N GLN A 3 -23.63 -35.12 2.39
CA GLN A 3 -22.23 -34.68 2.21
C GLN A 3 -21.99 -33.88 0.92
N ASN A 4 -22.64 -34.23 -0.20
CA ASN A 4 -22.53 -33.45 -1.44
C ASN A 4 -23.12 -32.05 -1.29
N LYS A 5 -24.17 -31.90 -0.48
CA LYS A 5 -24.75 -30.58 -0.16
C LYS A 5 -23.77 -29.72 0.64
N PHE A 6 -23.08 -30.29 1.63
CA PHE A 6 -22.09 -29.57 2.43
C PHE A 6 -20.89 -29.12 1.58
N LYS A 7 -20.30 -30.02 0.77
CA LYS A 7 -19.21 -29.68 -0.15
C LYS A 7 -19.60 -28.55 -1.12
N LYS A 8 -20.84 -28.58 -1.63
CA LYS A 8 -21.36 -27.51 -2.49
C LYS A 8 -21.42 -26.17 -1.75
N ILE A 9 -21.98 -26.14 -0.53
CA ILE A 9 -22.07 -24.90 0.27
C ILE A 9 -20.68 -24.35 0.60
N GLU A 10 -19.73 -25.22 0.94
CA GLU A 10 -18.35 -24.82 1.22
C GLU A 10 -17.69 -24.18 0.00
N LYS A 11 -17.83 -24.80 -1.18
CA LYS A 11 -17.34 -24.24 -2.44
C LYS A 11 -17.94 -22.87 -2.76
N GLU A 12 -19.24 -22.68 -2.56
CA GLU A 12 -19.90 -21.37 -2.74
C GLU A 12 -19.35 -20.31 -1.77
N LYS A 13 -19.11 -20.68 -0.50
CA LYS A 13 -18.49 -19.77 0.48
C LYS A 13 -17.07 -19.39 0.09
N ARG A 14 -16.27 -20.35 -0.39
CA ARG A 14 -14.91 -20.08 -0.89
C ARG A 14 -14.92 -19.17 -2.11
N LYS A 15 -15.86 -19.37 -3.04
CA LYS A 15 -16.04 -18.52 -4.21
C LYS A 15 -16.40 -17.09 -3.81
N LEU A 16 -17.33 -16.92 -2.86
CA LEU A 16 -17.69 -15.62 -2.32
C LEU A 16 -16.50 -14.93 -1.64
N ALA A 17 -15.69 -15.67 -0.88
CA ALA A 17 -14.48 -15.14 -0.27
C ALA A 17 -13.46 -14.67 -1.32
N PHE A 18 -13.28 -15.43 -2.40
CA PHE A 18 -12.41 -15.06 -3.52
C PHE A 18 -12.88 -13.77 -4.21
N GLU A 19 -14.16 -13.67 -4.55
CA GLU A 19 -14.76 -12.47 -5.14
C GLU A 19 -14.62 -11.26 -4.20
N LYS A 20 -14.89 -11.44 -2.90
CA LYS A 20 -14.75 -10.38 -1.89
C LYS A 20 -13.30 -9.95 -1.70
N ALA A 21 -12.34 -10.86 -1.73
CA ALA A 21 -10.92 -10.52 -1.65
C ALA A 21 -10.50 -9.62 -2.83
N HIS A 22 -10.97 -9.91 -4.05
CA HIS A 22 -10.76 -9.05 -5.21
C HIS A 22 -11.38 -7.66 -5.06
N GLU A 23 -12.63 -7.59 -4.58
CA GLU A 23 -13.32 -6.33 -4.31
C GLU A 23 -12.57 -5.49 -3.27
N ILE A 24 -12.18 -6.09 -2.15
CA ILE A 24 -11.46 -5.39 -1.07
C ILE A 24 -10.10 -4.92 -1.58
N ARG A 25 -9.35 -5.73 -2.32
CA ARG A 25 -8.07 -5.29 -2.92
C ARG A 25 -8.25 -4.07 -3.82
N LYS A 26 -9.28 -4.07 -4.68
CA LYS A 26 -9.59 -2.92 -5.55
C LYS A 26 -10.00 -1.68 -4.74
N PHE A 27 -10.79 -1.88 -3.68
CA PHE A 27 -11.16 -0.81 -2.76
C PHE A 27 -9.95 -0.21 -2.04
N GLU A 28 -9.02 -1.03 -1.55
CA GLU A 28 -7.78 -0.60 -0.91
C GLU A 28 -6.88 0.20 -1.85
N ILE A 29 -6.80 -0.17 -3.14
CA ILE A 29 -6.11 0.64 -4.15
C ILE A 29 -6.76 2.03 -4.27
N GLY A 30 -8.09 2.10 -4.24
CA GLY A 30 -8.82 3.36 -4.23
C GLY A 30 -8.53 4.20 -2.98
N LEU A 31 -8.49 3.58 -1.80
CA LEU A 31 -8.11 4.25 -0.56
C LEU A 31 -6.66 4.72 -0.55
N TYR A 32 -5.74 3.95 -1.14
CA TYR A 32 -4.35 4.33 -1.33
C TYR A 32 -4.24 5.66 -2.09
N TRP A 33 -4.93 5.77 -3.23
CA TRP A 33 -4.95 7.00 -4.02
C TRP A 33 -5.54 8.18 -3.25
N LYS A 34 -6.62 7.98 -2.49
CA LYS A 34 -7.19 9.03 -1.64
C LYS A 34 -6.18 9.55 -0.61
N ARG A 35 -5.49 8.66 0.09
CA ARG A 35 -4.44 9.04 1.06
C ARG A 35 -3.28 9.75 0.38
N ALA A 36 -2.82 9.23 -0.76
CA ALA A 36 -1.73 9.82 -1.53
C ALA A 36 -2.03 11.27 -1.93
N THR A 37 -3.27 11.58 -2.33
CA THR A 37 -3.69 12.96 -2.65
C THR A 37 -3.55 13.90 -1.46
N TYR A 38 -3.96 13.48 -0.25
CA TYR A 38 -3.82 14.31 0.95
C TYR A 38 -2.35 14.59 1.27
N PHE A 39 -1.50 13.56 1.31
CA PHE A 39 -0.08 13.73 1.61
C PHE A 39 0.62 14.60 0.56
N TRP A 40 0.30 14.40 -0.73
CA TRP A 40 0.82 15.23 -1.81
C TRP A 40 0.42 16.70 -1.61
N ALA A 41 -0.85 16.97 -1.29
CA ALA A 41 -1.33 18.34 -1.06
C ALA A 41 -0.62 19.00 0.12
N PHE A 42 -0.51 18.34 1.27
CA PHE A 42 0.16 18.91 2.44
C PHE A 42 1.64 19.20 2.20
N ILE A 43 2.36 18.29 1.53
CA ILE A 43 3.78 18.50 1.22
C ILE A 43 3.94 19.63 0.19
N ALA A 44 3.12 19.66 -0.86
CA ALA A 44 3.16 20.74 -1.84
C ALA A 44 2.86 22.10 -1.19
N SER A 45 1.85 22.18 -0.33
CA SER A 45 1.55 23.39 0.45
C SER A 45 2.70 23.79 1.37
N ALA A 46 3.37 22.84 2.03
CA ALA A 46 4.54 23.13 2.86
C ALA A 46 5.70 23.70 2.04
N PHE A 47 5.96 23.17 0.84
CA PHE A 47 6.96 23.74 -0.07
C PHE A 47 6.61 25.15 -0.53
N VAL A 48 5.36 25.38 -0.93
CA VAL A 48 4.89 26.72 -1.32
C VAL A 48 5.04 27.72 -0.16
N ALA A 49 4.65 27.32 1.05
CA ALA A 49 4.79 28.15 2.24
C ALA A 49 6.27 28.48 2.54
N TYR A 50 7.15 27.47 2.46
CA TYR A 50 8.59 27.66 2.66
C TYR A 50 9.18 28.67 1.66
N ILE A 51 8.87 28.50 0.37
CA ILE A 51 9.32 29.41 -0.69
C ILE A 51 8.77 30.83 -0.46
N ALA A 52 7.49 30.95 -0.07
CA ALA A 52 6.87 32.24 0.18
C ALA A 52 7.53 32.99 1.35
N VAL A 53 7.88 32.28 2.44
CA VAL A 53 8.57 32.86 3.59
C VAL A 53 9.96 33.37 3.21
N ILE A 54 10.77 32.54 2.54
CA ILE A 54 12.15 32.91 2.17
C ILE A 54 12.20 33.99 1.10
N SER A 55 11.26 33.98 0.16
CA SER A 55 11.19 34.98 -0.92
C SER A 55 10.57 36.31 -0.47
N SER A 56 10.02 36.37 0.76
CA SER A 56 9.38 37.58 1.26
C SER A 56 10.41 38.69 1.49
N LYS A 57 10.15 39.89 0.96
CA LYS A 57 10.94 41.11 1.23
C LYS A 57 10.36 41.94 2.39
N ASN A 58 9.28 41.46 3.00
CA ASN A 58 8.60 42.15 4.09
C ASN A 58 9.47 42.10 5.35
N GLU A 59 9.63 43.24 6.01
CA GLU A 59 10.31 43.37 7.31
C GLU A 59 9.46 42.80 8.46
N ALA A 60 8.15 42.62 8.25
CA ALA A 60 7.23 41.99 9.21
C ALA A 60 7.57 40.52 9.54
N PHE A 61 8.43 39.89 8.74
CA PHE A 61 9.05 38.60 9.07
C PHE A 61 10.46 38.88 9.58
N GLU A 62 10.62 39.42 10.79
CA GLU A 62 11.95 39.58 11.40
C GLU A 62 12.62 38.21 11.60
N ASP A 63 11.82 37.17 11.90
CA ASP A 63 12.27 35.80 12.19
C ASP A 63 11.96 34.79 11.06
N LYS A 64 12.30 35.12 9.80
CA LYS A 64 12.08 34.21 8.64
C LYS A 64 12.65 32.81 8.85
N ASP A 65 13.81 32.71 9.48
CA ASP A 65 14.50 31.45 9.70
C ASP A 65 13.73 30.53 10.66
N ASN A 66 13.12 31.08 11.71
CA ASN A 66 12.30 30.31 12.65
C ASN A 66 11.03 29.79 11.96
N TYR A 67 10.35 30.62 11.17
CA TYR A 67 9.17 30.20 10.41
C TYR A 67 9.52 29.13 9.37
N ALA A 68 10.61 29.34 8.62
CA ALA A 68 11.09 28.38 7.64
C ALA A 68 11.44 27.03 8.30
N PHE A 69 12.12 27.06 9.45
CA PHE A 69 12.45 25.86 10.23
C PHE A 69 11.20 25.08 10.65
N ILE A 70 10.20 25.76 11.23
CA ILE A 70 8.94 25.13 11.65
C ILE A 70 8.23 24.50 10.43
N ILE A 71 8.15 25.21 9.30
CA ILE A 71 7.55 24.70 8.07
C ILE A 71 8.30 23.45 7.57
N THR A 72 9.64 23.46 7.60
CA THR A 72 10.45 22.31 7.21
C THR A 72 10.23 21.12 8.15
N CYS A 73 10.14 21.32 9.47
CA CYS A 73 9.82 20.25 10.42
C CYS A 73 8.45 19.63 10.13
N ILE A 74 7.43 20.45 9.85
CA ILE A 74 6.09 19.99 9.47
C ILE A 74 6.16 19.19 8.15
N GLY A 75 6.85 19.70 7.14
CA GLY A 75 7.07 19.02 5.87
C GLY A 75 7.74 17.65 6.05
N LEU A 76 8.77 17.57 6.91
CA LEU A 76 9.44 16.32 7.25
C LEU A 76 8.51 15.30 7.91
N ILE A 77 7.66 15.73 8.84
CA ILE A 77 6.68 14.85 9.50
C ILE A 77 5.69 14.28 8.47
N PHE A 78 5.19 15.10 7.54
CA PHE A 78 4.30 14.63 6.48
C PHE A 78 5.00 13.70 5.49
N SER A 79 6.24 13.98 5.09
CA SER A 79 7.04 13.08 4.25
C SER A 79 7.28 11.73 4.92
N PHE A 80 7.66 11.73 6.20
CA PHE A 80 7.88 10.50 6.95
C PHE A 80 6.59 9.70 7.13
N SER A 81 5.48 10.37 7.44
CA SER A 81 4.17 9.74 7.54
C SER A 81 3.73 9.14 6.21
N TRP A 82 3.94 9.82 5.09
CA TRP A 82 3.65 9.29 3.76
C TRP A 82 4.47 8.03 3.48
N TYR A 83 5.76 8.02 3.80
CA TYR A 83 6.60 6.83 3.67
C TYR A 83 6.02 5.64 4.45
N LEU A 84 5.63 5.83 5.72
CA LEU A 84 5.03 4.77 6.53
C LEU A 84 3.70 4.27 5.97
N VAL A 85 2.83 5.19 5.52
CA VAL A 85 1.53 4.84 4.92
C VAL A 85 1.70 4.06 3.61
N ASN A 86 2.70 4.39 2.79
CA ASN A 86 3.00 3.62 1.59
C ASN A 86 3.45 2.20 1.92
N ARG A 87 4.29 2.03 2.96
CA ARG A 87 4.70 0.71 3.44
C ARG A 87 3.52 -0.11 3.95
N ALA A 88 2.66 0.48 4.78
CA ALA A 88 1.46 -0.19 5.29
C ALA A 88 0.51 -0.58 4.15
N SER A 89 0.34 0.30 3.16
CA SER A 89 -0.49 0.02 1.97
C SER A 89 0.08 -1.15 1.15
N LYS A 90 1.41 -1.21 0.99
CA LYS A 90 2.06 -2.33 0.30
C LYS A 90 1.88 -3.65 1.05
N HIS A 91 2.06 -3.64 2.37
CA HIS A 91 1.86 -4.82 3.21
C HIS A 91 0.43 -5.39 3.07
N TRP A 92 -0.58 -4.52 3.15
CA TRP A 92 -1.99 -4.93 3.00
C TRP A 92 -2.31 -5.43 1.60
N GLN A 93 -1.75 -4.80 0.56
CA GLN A 93 -1.92 -5.26 -0.82
C GLN A 93 -1.38 -6.69 -0.99
N THR A 94 -0.18 -6.97 -0.47
CA THR A 94 0.44 -8.30 -0.53
C THR A 94 -0.34 -9.34 0.29
N ASN A 95 -0.93 -8.96 1.42
CA ASN A 95 -1.81 -9.86 2.17
C ASN A 95 -3.03 -10.30 1.34
N TRP A 96 -3.70 -9.36 0.67
CA TRP A 96 -4.82 -9.70 -0.20
C TRP A 96 -4.41 -10.49 -1.44
N GLU A 97 -3.25 -10.20 -2.02
CA GLU A 97 -2.67 -10.98 -3.12
C GLU A 97 -2.48 -12.45 -2.71
N LYS A 98 -1.93 -12.72 -1.52
CA LYS A 98 -1.79 -14.09 -1.00
C LYS A 98 -3.11 -14.82 -0.83
N ILE A 99 -4.10 -14.17 -0.20
CA ILE A 99 -5.43 -14.77 0.00
C ILE A 99 -6.09 -15.11 -1.35
N ILE A 100 -5.93 -14.23 -2.35
CA ILE A 100 -6.42 -14.47 -3.71
C ILE A 100 -5.69 -15.66 -4.33
N ASP A 101 -4.35 -15.69 -4.26
CA ASP A 101 -3.52 -16.76 -4.81
C ASP A 101 -3.88 -18.14 -4.22
N ASP A 102 -4.15 -18.22 -2.92
CA ASP A 102 -4.55 -19.46 -2.23
C ASP A 102 -5.93 -19.98 -2.66
N LEU A 103 -6.82 -19.07 -3.05
CA LEU A 103 -8.17 -19.39 -3.52
C LEU A 103 -8.23 -19.60 -5.04
N GLU A 104 -7.26 -19.07 -5.78
CA GLU A 104 -7.27 -18.98 -7.24
C GLU A 104 -7.35 -20.34 -7.94
N ASP A 105 -6.58 -21.32 -7.45
CA ASP A 105 -6.42 -22.63 -8.11
C ASP A 105 -7.76 -23.37 -8.29
N GLU A 106 -8.74 -23.12 -7.41
CA GLU A 106 -10.06 -23.74 -7.47
C GLU A 106 -10.99 -23.09 -8.51
N PHE A 107 -10.81 -21.81 -8.82
CA PHE A 107 -11.80 -21.02 -9.58
C PHE A 107 -11.29 -20.52 -10.93
N THR A 108 -10.09 -19.94 -10.97
CA THR A 108 -9.52 -19.32 -12.18
C THR A 108 -8.22 -19.98 -12.64
N GLY A 109 -7.74 -20.99 -11.91
CA GLY A 109 -6.49 -21.68 -12.20
C GLY A 109 -5.28 -20.83 -11.80
N ASN A 110 -4.34 -20.62 -12.70
CA ASN A 110 -3.07 -19.91 -12.45
C ASN A 110 -3.00 -18.52 -13.11
N LEU A 111 -4.14 -17.85 -13.27
CA LEU A 111 -4.23 -16.58 -13.98
C LEU A 111 -3.36 -15.48 -13.34
N MET A 112 -3.38 -15.34 -12.02
CA MET A 112 -2.63 -14.33 -11.25
C MET A 112 -1.23 -14.81 -10.87
N LYS A 113 -1.06 -16.14 -10.71
CA LYS A 113 0.25 -16.80 -10.46
C LYS A 113 1.20 -16.82 -11.65
N ARG A 114 0.73 -16.49 -12.87
CA ARG A 114 1.60 -16.31 -14.05
C ARG A 114 2.45 -15.04 -13.91
N HIS A 115 3.38 -15.05 -12.97
CA HIS A 115 4.36 -13.99 -12.83
C HIS A 115 5.37 -14.05 -13.98
N ILE A 116 5.68 -12.89 -14.55
CA ILE A 116 6.89 -12.71 -15.36
C ILE A 116 8.07 -13.00 -14.43
N LYS A 117 8.94 -13.95 -14.78
CA LYS A 117 10.21 -14.18 -14.06
C LYS A 117 11.00 -12.87 -14.08
N ASN A 118 11.02 -12.17 -12.96
CA ASN A 118 11.76 -10.92 -12.83
C ASN A 118 13.15 -11.25 -12.26
N ASN A 119 14.17 -11.25 -13.12
CA ASN A 119 15.56 -11.58 -12.75
C ASN A 119 16.27 -10.45 -11.97
N ASN A 120 15.54 -9.43 -11.50
CA ASN A 120 16.10 -8.32 -10.76
C ASN A 120 16.25 -8.68 -9.27
N LYS A 121 17.51 -8.75 -8.80
CA LYS A 121 17.87 -9.01 -7.39
C LYS A 121 17.10 -8.14 -6.38
N TRP A 122 16.75 -6.91 -6.75
CA TRP A 122 15.99 -5.97 -5.91
C TRP A 122 14.55 -6.41 -5.63
N TYR A 123 13.88 -7.07 -6.59
CA TYR A 123 12.51 -7.55 -6.42
C TYR A 123 12.46 -8.82 -5.56
N GLU A 124 13.51 -9.63 -5.60
CA GLU A 124 13.66 -10.76 -4.70
C GLU A 124 13.87 -10.32 -3.24
N LEU A 125 14.52 -9.18 -3.00
CA LEU A 125 14.73 -8.65 -1.65
C LEU A 125 13.44 -8.13 -1.03
N THR A 126 12.60 -7.43 -1.79
CA THR A 126 11.32 -6.90 -1.30
C THR A 126 10.32 -8.01 -0.96
N TYR A 127 10.31 -9.12 -1.69
CA TYR A 127 9.52 -10.30 -1.31
C TYR A 127 10.08 -11.03 -0.08
N ARG A 128 11.39 -10.94 0.16
CA ARG A 128 12.11 -11.72 1.18
C ARG A 128 12.14 -11.04 2.55
N ILE A 129 12.08 -9.71 2.61
CA ILE A 129 12.17 -8.95 3.87
C ILE A 129 10.85 -8.99 4.68
N ASP A 130 9.69 -9.15 4.02
CA ASP A 130 8.38 -9.06 4.67
C ASP A 130 7.60 -10.40 4.74
N SER A 131 8.18 -11.51 4.28
CA SER A 131 7.46 -12.79 4.16
C SER A 131 8.00 -13.88 5.09
N PRO A 132 7.35 -14.16 6.24
CA PRO A 132 7.71 -15.27 7.13
C PRO A 132 7.34 -16.67 6.56
N TYR A 133 6.85 -16.75 5.31
CA TYR A 133 6.22 -17.95 4.76
C TYR A 133 7.10 -18.75 3.78
N GLN A 134 8.32 -18.30 3.50
CA GLN A 134 9.25 -19.05 2.63
C GLN A 134 9.87 -20.28 3.34
N GLU A 135 9.84 -20.36 4.67
CA GLU A 135 10.26 -21.56 5.41
C GLU A 135 9.25 -22.72 5.29
N LEU A 136 7.97 -22.42 5.09
CA LEU A 136 6.90 -23.43 5.05
C LEU A 136 6.75 -24.12 3.68
N ILE A 137 7.41 -23.63 2.64
CA ILE A 137 7.40 -24.21 1.29
C ILE A 137 8.69 -25.02 1.01
N ARG A 138 9.62 -25.07 1.98
CA ARG A 138 10.88 -25.84 1.91
C ARG A 138 10.91 -27.08 2.81
N LEU A 139 9.78 -27.47 3.40
CA LEU A 139 9.56 -28.76 4.07
C LEU A 139 8.53 -29.57 3.28
#